data_AF-A0A328TT80-F1
#
_entry.id   AF-A0A328TT80-F1
#
_cell.length_a   1.000
_cell.length_b   1.000
_cell.length_c   1.000
_cell.angle_alpha   90.00
_cell.angle_beta   90.00
_cell.angle_gamma   90.00
#
_symmetry.space_group_name_H-M   'P 1'
#
loop_
_entity.id
_entity.type
_entity.pdbx_description
1 polymer ?
#
loop_
_entity_poly.entity_id
_entity_poly.type
_entity_poly.pdbx_seq_one_letter_code
_entity_poly.pdbx_strand_id
1 'polypeptide(L)'
;MQIDLSVWGMYQHADIVVKAVMTGLLLASVITWAIFFGKSIELSVARKRLKREQMALANVRSLEEASQTCAGFKGFSLSTLLVKEAENELEVSAGSDDNNGIKERTGFCLERRVAAISRHAGHGNGFLDTIGAIAPFVGLFGTVWGIMNSFIGFAHTQTTNLAVVAPDIAEALLATAVSLIAAIPAVVIYKRLCPHYWQLQSFSR
;
A
#
# COMPACT_ATOMS: atom_id res chain seq x y z
N MET A 1 32.53 -33.99 0.55
CA MET A 1 31.13 -33.72 0.19
C MET A 1 31.07 -32.25 -0.22
N GLN A 2 30.80 -31.95 -1.50
CA GLN A 2 30.71 -30.56 -1.97
C GLN A 2 29.49 -29.92 -1.30
N ILE A 3 29.70 -28.85 -0.54
CA ILE A 3 28.61 -28.05 0.03
C ILE A 3 27.97 -27.30 -1.14
N ASP A 4 26.72 -27.64 -1.44
CA ASP A 4 25.96 -27.01 -2.51
C ASP A 4 25.40 -25.68 -1.99
N LEU A 5 26.10 -24.58 -2.32
CA LEU A 5 25.76 -23.21 -1.94
C LEU A 5 24.60 -22.62 -2.78
N SER A 6 23.83 -23.47 -3.46
CA SER A 6 22.60 -23.02 -4.12
C SER A 6 21.58 -22.56 -3.08
N VAL A 7 20.74 -21.58 -3.45
CA VAL A 7 19.66 -21.05 -2.58
C VAL A 7 18.75 -22.19 -2.06
N TRP A 8 18.55 -23.21 -2.88
CA TRP A 8 17.78 -24.40 -2.51
C TRP A 8 18.50 -25.29 -1.49
N GLY A 9 19.80 -25.53 -1.68
CA GLY A 9 20.63 -26.27 -0.71
C GLY A 9 20.65 -25.58 0.65
N MET A 10 20.90 -24.27 0.65
CA MET A 10 20.87 -23.43 1.85
C MET A 10 19.49 -23.45 2.54
N TYR A 11 18.39 -23.40 1.79
CA TYR A 11 17.07 -23.52 2.41
C TYR A 11 16.84 -24.89 3.05
N GLN A 12 17.35 -25.99 2.49
CA GLN A 12 17.14 -27.32 3.08
C GLN A 12 17.91 -27.50 4.40
N HIS A 13 19.11 -26.93 4.49
CA HIS A 13 19.96 -27.02 5.68
C HIS A 13 19.55 -26.06 6.81
N ALA A 14 18.75 -25.03 6.49
CA ALA A 14 18.28 -24.05 7.47
C ALA A 14 17.42 -24.63 8.61
N ASP A 15 17.57 -24.00 9.77
CA ASP A 15 16.73 -24.22 10.94
C ASP A 15 15.25 -23.93 10.66
N ILE A 16 14.35 -24.60 11.36
CA ILE A 16 12.90 -24.47 11.16
C ILE A 16 12.42 -23.03 11.35
N VAL A 17 13.04 -22.26 12.25
CA VAL A 17 12.69 -20.85 12.48
C VAL A 17 13.11 -19.99 11.29
N VAL A 18 14.32 -20.19 10.75
CA VAL A 18 14.81 -19.46 9.57
C VAL A 18 13.94 -19.78 8.35
N LYS A 19 13.58 -21.05 8.17
CA LYS A 19 12.64 -21.48 7.12
C LYS A 19 11.28 -20.79 7.25
N ALA A 20 10.74 -20.69 8.46
CA ALA A 20 9.47 -20.01 8.72
C ALA A 20 9.55 -18.51 8.39
N VAL A 21 10.63 -17.85 8.80
CA VAL A 21 10.91 -16.43 8.50
C VAL A 21 10.96 -16.19 6.99
N MET A 22 11.77 -16.96 6.26
CA MET A 22 11.91 -16.82 4.80
C MET A 22 10.59 -17.07 4.07
N THR A 23 9.85 -18.11 4.47
CA THR A 23 8.56 -18.46 3.85
C THR A 23 7.52 -17.39 4.13
N GLY A 24 7.46 -16.86 5.36
CA GLY A 24 6.57 -15.76 5.73
C GLY A 24 6.86 -14.48 4.94
N LEU A 25 8.14 -14.13 4.77
CA LEU A 25 8.55 -12.97 3.97
C LEU A 25 8.21 -13.14 2.49
N LEU A 26 8.35 -14.35 1.95
CA LEU A 26 7.96 -14.65 0.57
C LEU A 26 6.43 -14.47 0.39
N LEU A 27 5.62 -14.98 1.31
CA LEU A 27 4.17 -14.80 1.29
C LEU A 27 3.78 -13.32 1.42
N ALA A 28 4.44 -12.56 2.29
CA ALA A 28 4.23 -11.11 2.40
C ALA A 28 4.55 -10.36 1.10
N SER A 29 5.59 -10.80 0.37
CA SER A 29 5.92 -10.28 -0.95
C SER A 29 4.82 -10.58 -1.98
N VAL A 30 4.30 -11.81 -2.01
CA VAL A 30 3.18 -12.18 -2.90
C VAL A 30 1.93 -11.33 -2.60
N ILE A 31 1.58 -11.15 -1.32
CA ILE A 31 0.46 -10.30 -0.90
C ILE A 31 0.67 -8.85 -1.36
N THR A 32 1.88 -8.33 -1.21
CA THR A 32 2.25 -6.97 -1.66
C THR A 32 1.97 -6.78 -3.15
N TRP A 33 2.38 -7.72 -3.99
CA TRP A 33 2.13 -7.67 -5.42
C TRP A 33 0.65 -7.87 -5.77
N ALA A 34 -0.06 -8.77 -5.09
CA ALA A 34 -1.50 -8.97 -5.29
C ALA A 34 -2.29 -7.68 -5.01
N ILE A 35 -1.99 -6.99 -3.91
CA ILE A 35 -2.60 -5.69 -3.57
C ILE A 35 -2.25 -4.66 -4.65
N PHE A 36 -0.97 -4.59 -5.08
CA PHE A 36 -0.54 -3.65 -6.11
C PHE A 36 -1.33 -3.79 -7.39
N PHE A 37 -1.47 -4.99 -7.94
CA PHE A 37 -2.18 -5.20 -9.20
C PHE A 37 -3.68 -4.93 -9.04
N GLY A 38 -4.30 -5.43 -7.96
CA GLY A 38 -5.72 -5.20 -7.67
C GLY A 38 -6.05 -3.71 -7.59
N LYS A 39 -5.32 -2.97 -6.74
CA LYS A 39 -5.52 -1.52 -6.56
C LYS A 39 -5.12 -0.72 -7.79
N SER A 40 -4.08 -1.12 -8.52
CA SER A 40 -3.65 -0.41 -9.73
C SER A 40 -4.72 -0.47 -10.82
N ILE A 41 -5.37 -1.62 -10.99
CA ILE A 41 -6.45 -1.77 -11.97
C ILE A 41 -7.69 -0.98 -11.50
N GLU A 42 -8.10 -1.14 -10.25
CA GLU A 42 -9.24 -0.42 -9.65
C GLU A 42 -9.10 1.10 -9.82
N LEU A 43 -7.95 1.67 -9.41
CA LEU A 43 -7.67 3.09 -9.52
C LEU A 43 -7.53 3.55 -10.97
N SER A 44 -6.94 2.73 -11.85
CA SER A 44 -6.80 3.08 -13.27
C SER A 44 -8.15 3.17 -13.97
N VAL A 45 -9.06 2.24 -13.68
CA VAL A 45 -10.42 2.25 -14.23
C VAL A 45 -11.19 3.46 -13.69
N ALA A 46 -11.14 3.70 -12.38
CA ALA A 46 -11.78 4.86 -11.76
C ALA A 46 -11.26 6.19 -12.33
N ARG A 47 -9.93 6.35 -12.46
CA ARG A 47 -9.31 7.55 -13.06
C ARG A 47 -9.71 7.76 -14.51
N LYS A 48 -9.70 6.71 -15.33
CA LYS A 48 -10.12 6.81 -16.75
C LYS A 48 -11.57 7.24 -16.86
N ARG A 49 -12.44 6.72 -15.98
CA ARG A 49 -13.85 7.10 -15.92
C ARG A 49 -14.03 8.56 -15.50
N LEU A 50 -13.40 8.99 -14.40
CA LEU A 50 -13.46 10.38 -13.93
C LEU A 50 -12.95 11.36 -14.99
N LYS A 51 -11.88 11.03 -15.72
CA LYS A 51 -11.35 11.88 -16.80
C LYS A 51 -12.38 12.08 -17.92
N ARG A 52 -13.16 11.04 -18.26
CA ARG A 52 -14.24 11.16 -19.26
C ARG A 52 -15.40 12.00 -18.76
N GLU A 53 -15.81 11.79 -17.51
CA GLU A 53 -16.88 12.57 -16.87
C GLU A 53 -16.48 14.06 -16.75
N GLN A 54 -15.25 14.35 -16.36
CA GLN A 54 -14.69 15.70 -16.33
C GLN A 54 -14.68 16.36 -17.72
N MET A 55 -14.29 15.63 -18.77
CA MET A 55 -14.31 16.15 -20.14
C MET A 55 -15.74 16.45 -20.62
N ALA A 56 -16.72 15.62 -20.27
CA ALA A 56 -18.12 15.85 -20.60
C ALA A 56 -18.69 17.09 -19.89
N LEU A 57 -18.27 17.33 -18.64
CA LEU A 57 -18.69 18.48 -17.85
C LEU A 57 -17.92 19.78 -18.15
N ALA A 58 -16.80 19.71 -18.88
CA ALA A 58 -15.93 20.86 -19.10
C ALA A 58 -16.58 22.02 -19.87
N ASN A 59 -17.58 21.74 -20.72
CA ASN A 59 -18.26 22.73 -21.55
C ASN A 59 -19.63 23.16 -21.01
N VAL A 60 -20.04 22.59 -19.87
CA VAL A 60 -21.35 22.86 -19.26
C VAL A 60 -21.37 24.25 -18.64
N ARG A 61 -22.46 24.99 -18.83
CA ARG A 61 -22.58 26.40 -18.41
C ARG A 61 -23.57 26.63 -17.26
N SER A 62 -24.39 25.63 -16.93
CA SER A 62 -25.35 25.70 -15.83
C SER A 62 -25.34 24.43 -15.00
N LEU A 63 -25.76 24.54 -13.73
CA LEU A 63 -25.90 23.38 -12.85
C LEU A 63 -26.96 22.40 -13.35
N GLU A 64 -28.04 22.92 -13.93
CA GLU A 64 -29.10 22.10 -14.53
C GLU A 64 -28.58 21.28 -15.72
N GLU A 65 -27.79 21.88 -16.60
CA GLU A 65 -27.12 21.17 -17.71
C GLU A 65 -26.09 20.15 -17.19
N ALA A 66 -25.42 20.44 -16.06
CA ALA A 66 -24.51 19.51 -15.40
C ALA A 66 -25.25 18.28 -14.88
N SER A 67 -26.43 18.48 -14.29
CA SER A 67 -27.29 17.42 -13.77
C SER A 67 -27.82 16.52 -14.88
N GLN A 68 -28.31 17.12 -15.97
CA GLN A 68 -28.75 16.38 -17.16
C GLN A 68 -27.61 15.58 -17.79
N THR A 69 -26.42 16.18 -17.91
CA THR A 69 -25.23 15.47 -18.42
C THR A 69 -24.83 14.32 -17.49
N CYS A 70 -24.91 14.52 -16.18
CA CYS A 70 -24.64 13.50 -15.18
C CYS A 70 -25.66 12.35 -15.16
N ALA A 71 -26.89 12.56 -15.63
CA ALA A 71 -27.92 11.52 -15.71
C ALA A 71 -27.55 10.40 -16.71
N GLY A 72 -26.71 10.71 -17.70
CA GLY A 72 -26.17 9.73 -18.65
C GLY A 72 -24.99 8.91 -18.12
N PHE A 73 -24.45 9.23 -16.94
CA PHE A 73 -23.33 8.50 -16.36
C PHE A 73 -23.79 7.19 -15.70
N LYS A 74 -23.01 6.12 -15.84
CA LYS A 74 -23.29 4.84 -15.15
C LYS A 74 -23.27 5.03 -13.62
N GLY A 75 -23.86 4.11 -12.85
CA GLY A 75 -24.09 4.26 -11.41
C GLY A 75 -22.91 4.74 -10.55
N PHE A 76 -23.24 5.46 -9.46
CA PHE A 76 -22.36 6.00 -8.40
C PHE A 76 -21.09 6.70 -8.92
N SER A 77 -21.23 7.59 -9.91
CA SER A 77 -20.12 8.45 -10.32
C SER A 77 -19.86 9.55 -9.30
N LEU A 78 -18.59 9.91 -9.08
CA LEU A 78 -18.21 11.00 -8.18
C LEU A 78 -18.80 12.32 -8.69
N SER A 79 -18.75 12.56 -10.00
CA SER A 79 -19.31 13.77 -10.62
C SER A 79 -20.81 13.91 -10.36
N THR A 80 -21.59 12.84 -10.52
CA THR A 80 -23.03 12.85 -10.21
C THR A 80 -23.28 13.11 -8.73
N LEU A 81 -22.48 12.54 -7.83
CA LEU A 81 -22.61 12.79 -6.39
C LEU A 81 -22.33 14.25 -6.02
N LEU A 82 -21.29 14.85 -6.62
CA LEU A 82 -20.93 16.24 -6.37
C LEU A 82 -22.00 17.21 -6.91
N VAL A 83 -22.51 16.96 -8.12
CA VAL A 83 -23.59 17.78 -8.69
C VAL A 83 -24.86 17.70 -7.85
N LYS A 84 -25.27 16.49 -7.44
CA LYS A 84 -26.44 16.31 -6.56
C LYS A 84 -26.28 16.97 -5.20
N GLU A 85 -25.07 16.97 -4.63
CA GLU A 85 -24.79 17.65 -3.36
C GLU A 85 -24.96 19.16 -3.51
N ALA A 86 -24.49 19.73 -4.62
CA ALA A 86 -24.65 21.16 -4.92
C ALA A 86 -26.13 21.53 -5.16
N GLU A 87 -26.89 20.69 -5.86
CA GLU A 87 -28.34 20.89 -6.05
C GLU A 87 -29.08 20.85 -4.70
N ASN A 88 -28.79 19.86 -3.86
CA ASN A 88 -29.41 19.72 -2.54
C ASN A 88 -29.12 20.93 -1.64
N GLU A 89 -27.90 21.47 -1.65
CA GLU A 89 -27.57 22.68 -0.87
C GLU A 89 -28.33 23.92 -1.36
N LEU A 90 -28.58 24.04 -2.67
CA LEU A 90 -29.41 25.11 -3.24
C LEU A 90 -30.89 24.96 -2.85
N GLU A 91 -31.42 23.74 -2.85
CA GLU A 91 -32.80 23.46 -2.41
C GLU A 91 -32.99 23.75 -0.92
N VAL A 92 -32.05 23.30 -0.07
CA VAL A 92 -32.07 23.56 1.38
C VAL A 92 -31.95 25.04 1.70
N SER A 93 -31.26 25.79 0.83
CA SER A 93 -31.06 27.23 0.97
C SER A 93 -32.12 28.06 0.25
N ALA A 94 -33.19 27.45 -0.28
CA ALA A 94 -34.27 28.13 -0.99
C ALA A 94 -35.00 29.10 -0.04
N GLY A 95 -34.61 30.38 -0.08
CA GLY A 95 -35.13 31.45 0.78
C GLY A 95 -34.06 32.21 1.57
N SER A 96 -32.78 31.83 1.47
CA SER A 96 -31.65 32.60 2.00
C SER A 96 -31.14 33.60 0.98
N ASP A 97 -31.07 34.89 1.33
CA ASP A 97 -30.48 35.93 0.47
C ASP A 97 -28.93 35.92 0.47
N ASP A 98 -28.32 35.13 1.36
CA ASP A 98 -26.86 35.02 1.46
C ASP A 98 -26.27 34.02 0.45
N ASN A 99 -26.08 34.49 -0.78
CA ASN A 99 -25.43 33.73 -1.84
C ASN A 99 -23.95 33.38 -1.54
N ASN A 100 -23.27 34.16 -0.70
CA ASN A 100 -21.87 33.88 -0.36
C ASN A 100 -21.80 32.71 0.63
N GLY A 101 -22.65 32.71 1.66
CA GLY A 101 -22.77 31.59 2.59
C GLY A 101 -23.13 30.28 1.89
N ILE A 102 -24.03 30.31 0.90
CA ILE A 102 -24.38 29.12 0.10
C ILE A 102 -23.16 28.59 -0.67
N LYS A 103 -22.37 29.47 -1.30
CA LYS A 103 -21.15 29.07 -2.03
C LYS A 103 -20.11 28.46 -1.10
N GLU A 104 -19.87 29.05 0.06
CA GLU A 104 -18.91 28.53 1.04
C GLU A 104 -19.34 27.16 1.57
N ARG A 105 -20.62 26.99 1.95
CA ARG A 105 -21.17 25.70 2.40
C ARG A 105 -21.08 24.64 1.32
N THR A 106 -21.45 24.98 0.08
CA THR A 106 -21.33 24.07 -1.06
C THR A 106 -19.89 23.63 -1.26
N GLY A 107 -18.94 24.58 -1.30
CA GLY A 107 -17.51 24.27 -1.42
C GLY A 107 -17.01 23.33 -0.32
N PHE A 108 -17.37 23.62 0.94
CA PHE A 108 -17.01 22.80 2.09
C PHE A 108 -17.60 21.37 2.02
N CYS A 109 -18.87 21.24 1.65
CA CYS A 109 -19.53 19.94 1.48
C CYS A 109 -18.86 19.11 0.37
N LEU A 110 -18.55 19.74 -0.76
CA LEU A 110 -17.86 19.08 -1.88
C LEU A 110 -16.46 18.60 -1.47
N GLU A 111 -15.66 19.45 -0.82
CA GLU A 111 -14.34 19.08 -0.31
C GLU A 111 -14.41 17.92 0.68
N ARG A 112 -15.36 17.97 1.62
CA ARG A 112 -15.60 16.90 2.59
C ARG A 112 -15.98 15.58 1.89
N ARG A 113 -16.81 15.64 0.84
CA ARG A 113 -17.23 14.47 0.05
C ARG A 113 -16.05 13.85 -0.69
N VAL A 114 -15.22 14.67 -1.34
CA VAL A 114 -14.00 14.24 -2.03
C VAL A 114 -13.02 13.60 -1.03
N ALA A 115 -12.84 14.20 0.14
CA ALA A 115 -11.99 13.66 1.21
C ALA A 115 -12.49 12.32 1.76
N ALA A 116 -13.82 12.12 1.86
CA ALA A 116 -14.40 10.84 2.28
C ALA A 116 -14.14 9.72 1.26
N ILE A 117 -14.33 10.01 -0.03
CA ILE A 117 -14.09 9.04 -1.11
C ILE A 117 -12.60 8.69 -1.21
N SER A 118 -11.73 9.69 -1.10
CA SER A 118 -10.27 9.50 -1.11
C SER A 118 -9.80 8.58 0.03
N ARG A 119 -10.35 8.75 1.24
CA ARG A 119 -10.07 7.85 2.37
C ARG A 119 -10.52 6.42 2.12
N HIS A 120 -11.70 6.23 1.53
CA HIS A 120 -12.20 4.89 1.21
C HIS A 120 -11.34 4.19 0.14
N ALA A 121 -10.83 4.94 -0.85
CA ALA A 121 -9.91 4.40 -1.85
C ALA A 121 -8.58 3.90 -1.24
N GLY A 122 -8.15 4.49 -0.13
CA GLY A 122 -6.98 4.08 0.65
C GLY A 122 -7.15 2.82 1.50
N HIS A 123 -8.36 2.24 1.57
CA HIS A 123 -8.60 1.03 2.35
C HIS A 123 -7.78 -0.16 1.81
N GLY A 124 -7.14 -0.90 2.71
CA GLY A 124 -6.23 -2.01 2.37
C GLY A 124 -4.75 -1.61 2.25
N ASN A 125 -4.42 -0.32 2.12
CA ASN A 125 -3.03 0.13 2.02
C ASN A 125 -2.25 -0.05 3.34
N GLY A 126 -2.93 -0.16 4.49
CA GLY A 126 -2.29 -0.37 5.79
C GLY A 126 -1.49 -1.68 5.90
N PHE A 127 -1.84 -2.70 5.11
CA PHE A 127 -1.03 -3.92 5.05
C PHE A 127 0.33 -3.67 4.42
N LEU A 128 0.41 -2.83 3.37
CA LEU A 128 1.66 -2.49 2.71
C LEU A 128 2.57 -1.67 3.63
N ASP A 129 2.00 -0.73 4.39
CA ASP A 129 2.71 0.06 5.40
C ASP A 129 3.29 -0.85 6.49
N THR A 130 2.45 -1.75 7.01
CA THR A 130 2.85 -2.72 8.04
C THR A 130 3.97 -3.63 7.53
N ILE A 131 3.81 -4.26 6.36
CA ILE A 131 4.83 -5.15 5.77
C ILE A 131 6.13 -4.37 5.53
N GLY A 132 6.05 -3.16 4.96
CA GLY A 132 7.21 -2.33 4.71
C GLY A 132 7.98 -1.96 5.98
N ALA A 133 7.26 -1.72 7.09
CA ALA A 133 7.85 -1.38 8.38
C ALA A 133 8.43 -2.58 9.12
N ILE A 134 7.74 -3.72 9.15
CA ILE A 134 8.12 -4.87 9.99
C ILE A 134 9.03 -5.89 9.29
N ALA A 135 8.97 -6.00 7.95
CA ALA A 135 9.72 -7.03 7.23
C ALA A 135 11.23 -7.00 7.51
N PRO A 136 11.92 -5.83 7.54
CA PRO A 136 13.35 -5.79 7.87
C PRO A 136 13.68 -6.33 9.26
N PHE A 137 12.81 -6.08 10.25
CA PHE A 137 12.99 -6.60 11.61
C PHE A 137 12.75 -8.11 11.69
N VAL A 138 11.80 -8.63 10.91
CA VAL A 138 11.58 -10.08 10.77
C VAL A 138 12.81 -10.75 10.13
N GLY A 139 13.42 -10.11 9.13
CA GLY A 139 14.69 -10.57 8.53
C GLY A 139 15.86 -10.55 9.51
N LEU A 140 16.00 -9.46 10.28
CA LEU A 140 17.01 -9.34 11.33
C LEU A 140 16.84 -10.42 12.41
N PHE A 141 15.61 -10.71 12.82
CA PHE A 141 15.33 -11.80 13.74
C PHE A 141 15.82 -13.15 13.20
N GLY A 142 15.56 -13.45 11.92
CA GLY A 142 16.07 -14.66 11.27
C GLY A 142 17.59 -14.77 11.30
N THR A 143 18.32 -13.65 11.18
CA THR A 143 19.78 -13.68 11.18
C THR A 143 20.35 -13.88 12.58
N VAL A 144 19.78 -13.19 13.57
CA VAL A 144 20.16 -13.35 14.97
C VAL A 144 19.95 -14.80 15.40
N TRP A 145 18.82 -15.40 15.02
CA TRP A 145 18.53 -16.80 15.29
C TRP A 145 19.52 -17.75 14.60
N GLY A 146 19.78 -17.56 13.30
CA GLY A 146 20.70 -18.41 12.55
C GLY A 146 22.14 -18.35 13.07
N ILE A 147 22.64 -17.15 13.38
CA ILE A 147 23.97 -16.95 13.96
C ILE A 147 24.03 -17.60 15.37
N MET A 148 23.00 -17.43 16.19
CA MET A 148 22.93 -18.07 17.52
C MET A 148 23.02 -19.59 17.40
N ASN A 149 22.25 -20.21 16.49
CA ASN A 149 22.24 -21.66 16.31
C ASN A 149 23.59 -22.18 15.81
N SER A 150 24.25 -21.42 14.92
CA SER A 150 25.59 -21.74 14.43
C SER A 150 26.64 -21.74 15.56
N PHE A 151 26.59 -20.75 16.46
CA PHE A 151 27.48 -20.71 17.64
C PHE A 151 27.21 -21.86 18.63
N ILE A 152 25.94 -22.27 18.81
CA ILE A 152 25.60 -23.43 19.63
C ILE A 152 26.20 -24.72 19.02
N GLY A 153 26.05 -24.91 17.71
CA GLY A 153 26.66 -26.05 16.99
C GLY A 153 28.18 -26.10 17.10
N PHE A 154 28.84 -24.95 17.05
CA PHE A 154 30.28 -24.81 17.30
C PHE A 154 30.69 -25.21 18.73
N ALA A 155 29.93 -24.77 19.74
CA ALA A 155 30.20 -25.11 21.14
C ALA A 155 30.11 -26.62 21.43
N HIS A 156 29.23 -27.34 20.73
CA HIS A 156 29.07 -28.79 20.90
C HIS A 156 30.11 -29.64 20.18
N THR A 157 30.68 -29.16 19.06
CA THR A 157 31.55 -29.98 18.21
C THR A 157 33.00 -30.02 18.65
N GLN A 158 33.46 -29.14 19.57
CA GLN A 158 34.84 -29.06 20.09
C GLN A 158 35.96 -28.96 19.03
N THR A 159 35.61 -28.90 17.74
CA THR A 159 36.53 -28.77 16.61
C THR A 159 36.55 -27.32 16.15
N THR A 160 37.73 -26.71 16.07
CA THR A 160 37.93 -25.30 15.65
C THR A 160 37.75 -25.05 14.14
N ASN A 161 37.14 -25.99 13.41
CA ASN A 161 37.03 -25.90 11.96
C ASN A 161 35.88 -24.96 11.55
N LEU A 162 36.23 -23.72 11.21
CA LEU A 162 35.32 -22.67 10.74
C LEU A 162 34.55 -23.05 9.46
N ALA A 163 35.01 -24.04 8.69
CA ALA A 163 34.32 -24.49 7.49
C ALA A 163 32.94 -25.11 7.79
N VAL A 164 32.69 -25.56 9.02
CA VAL A 164 31.43 -26.21 9.42
C VAL A 164 30.31 -25.19 9.68
N VAL A 165 30.64 -23.96 10.10
CA VAL A 165 29.67 -22.91 10.46
C VAL A 165 29.38 -21.92 9.32
N ALA A 166 30.21 -21.90 8.29
CA ALA A 166 30.06 -20.99 7.16
C ALA A 166 28.69 -21.08 6.43
N PRO A 167 28.08 -22.28 6.24
CA PRO A 167 26.76 -22.39 5.64
C PRO A 167 25.64 -21.73 6.47
N ASP A 168 25.61 -21.98 7.78
CA ASP A 168 24.57 -21.44 8.68
C ASP A 168 24.59 -19.92 8.73
N ILE A 169 25.80 -19.32 8.73
CA ILE A 169 25.97 -17.86 8.69
C ILE A 169 25.48 -17.30 7.36
N ALA A 170 25.76 -17.98 6.24
CA ALA A 170 25.29 -17.57 4.93
C ALA A 170 23.75 -17.60 4.84
N GLU A 171 23.11 -18.63 5.41
CA GLU A 171 21.65 -18.75 5.50
C GLU A 171 21.02 -17.66 6.36
N ALA A 172 21.64 -17.36 7.51
CA ALA A 172 21.25 -16.25 8.36
C ALA A 172 21.26 -14.93 7.56
N LEU A 173 22.35 -14.62 6.86
CA LEU A 173 22.45 -13.40 6.05
C LEU A 173 21.42 -13.34 4.90
N LEU A 174 21.08 -14.50 4.31
CA LEU A 174 20.05 -14.59 3.28
C LEU A 174 18.67 -14.15 3.80
N ALA A 175 18.33 -14.44 5.07
CA ALA A 175 17.05 -14.02 5.65
C ALA A 175 16.88 -12.48 5.67
N THR A 176 17.96 -11.73 5.94
CA THR A 176 17.93 -10.26 5.82
C THR A 176 17.79 -9.82 4.37
N ALA A 177 18.54 -10.41 3.45
CA ALA A 177 18.45 -10.05 2.03
C ALA A 177 17.02 -10.24 1.49
N VAL A 178 16.38 -11.37 1.79
CA VAL A 178 14.99 -11.66 1.42
C VAL A 178 14.03 -10.66 2.04
N SER A 179 14.27 -10.25 3.29
CA SER A 179 13.41 -9.26 3.96
C SER A 179 13.42 -7.90 3.28
N LEU A 180 14.57 -7.45 2.77
CA LEU A 180 14.68 -6.19 2.03
C LEU A 180 13.98 -6.28 0.67
N ILE A 181 14.08 -7.44 0.01
CA ILE A 181 13.35 -7.71 -1.24
C ILE A 181 11.83 -7.67 -1.02
N ALA A 182 11.34 -8.07 0.16
CA ALA A 182 9.92 -7.94 0.50
C ALA A 182 9.54 -6.51 0.93
N ALA A 183 10.38 -5.84 1.73
CA ALA A 183 10.08 -4.54 2.33
C ALA A 183 10.11 -3.39 1.31
N ILE A 184 11.12 -3.35 0.43
CA ILE A 184 11.33 -2.23 -0.49
C ILE A 184 10.13 -2.04 -1.43
N PRO A 185 9.64 -3.09 -2.13
CA PRO A 185 8.45 -2.96 -2.97
C PRO A 185 7.22 -2.55 -2.18
N ALA A 186 7.02 -3.09 -0.97
CA ALA A 186 5.87 -2.76 -0.13
C ALA A 186 5.82 -1.25 0.19
N VAL A 187 6.96 -0.67 0.59
CA VAL A 187 7.08 0.76 0.85
C VAL A 187 6.83 1.58 -0.42
N VAL A 188 7.44 1.22 -1.55
CA VAL A 188 7.28 1.97 -2.82
C VAL A 188 5.82 1.94 -3.30
N ILE A 189 5.19 0.78 -3.24
CA ILE A 189 3.79 0.60 -3.64
C ILE A 189 2.87 1.39 -2.71
N TYR A 190 3.07 1.31 -1.40
CA TYR A 190 2.30 2.08 -0.42
C TYR A 190 2.31 3.58 -0.74
N LYS A 191 3.51 4.14 -0.99
CA LYS A 191 3.67 5.55 -1.36
C LYS A 191 2.93 5.91 -2.65
N ARG A 192 2.98 5.03 -3.65
CA ARG A 192 2.32 5.25 -4.94
C ARG A 192 0.79 5.21 -4.82
N LEU A 193 0.25 4.36 -3.95
CA LEU A 193 -1.19 4.21 -3.74
C LEU A 193 -1.77 5.25 -2.78
N CYS A 194 -0.94 5.79 -1.86
CA CYS A 194 -1.34 6.78 -0.87
C CYS A 194 -0.48 8.06 -0.95
N PRO A 195 -0.63 8.89 -2.01
CA PRO A 195 0.19 10.09 -2.18
C PRO A 195 -0.06 11.16 -1.10
N HIS A 196 -1.26 11.19 -0.50
CA HIS A 196 -1.64 12.22 0.50
C HIS A 196 -0.91 12.02 1.85
N TYR A 197 -0.45 10.81 2.16
CA TYR A 197 0.30 10.52 3.39
C TYR A 197 1.65 11.24 3.43
N TRP A 198 2.27 11.45 2.26
CA TRP A 198 3.55 12.16 2.16
C TRP A 198 3.45 13.66 2.45
N GLN A 199 2.32 14.30 2.13
CA GLN A 199 2.10 15.72 2.41
C GLN A 199 2.03 16.03 3.90
N LEU A 200 1.52 15.10 4.72
CA LEU A 200 1.44 15.28 6.17
C LEU A 200 2.79 15.01 6.86
N GLN A 201 3.57 14.03 6.41
CA GLN A 201 4.91 13.76 6.96
C GLN A 201 5.99 14.78 6.54
N SER A 202 5.86 15.41 5.36
CA SER A 202 6.77 16.49 4.94
C SER A 202 6.52 17.81 5.66
N PHE A 203 5.32 18.02 6.22
CA PHE A 203 4.98 19.20 7.02
C PHE A 203 5.42 19.08 8.49
N SER A 204 5.73 17.87 8.95
CA SER A 204 6.20 17.60 10.31
C SER A 204 7.72 17.43 10.41
N ARG A 205 8.48 17.88 9.41
CA ARG A 205 9.95 17.93 9.41
C ARG A 205 10.44 19.31 9.02
#